data_AF-T1BN23-F1
#
_entry.id   AF-T1BN23-F1
#
_cell.length_a   1.000
_cell.length_b   1.000
_cell.length_c   1.000
_cell.angle_alpha   90.00
_cell.angle_beta   90.00
_cell.angle_gamma   90.00
#
_symmetry.space_group_name_H-M   'P 1'
#
loop_
_entity.id
_entity.type
_entity.pdbx_description
1 polymer ?
#
loop_
_entity_poly.entity_id
_entity_poly.type
_entity_poly.pdbx_seq_one_letter_code
_entity_poly.pdbx_strand_id
1 'polypeptide(L)'
;MSDPVWGERGVDVSHEREIAEEQTFLDVALGALDHMRAGAASLRDSVAVAHRRGAGDLVERDVVMGTALQRLDQLAIGDQPLFFGRIDYRPNVEGRTDSYHVGRLAVSDEDLNPLVVDWRAPVAEAFYRATGVEPLNLARRRHVAIRAHEVTGVEDEYF
;
A
#
# COMPACT_ATOMS: atom_id res chain seq x y z
N MET A 1 12.17 -14.73 -47.94
CA MET A 1 11.39 -15.33 -46.83
C MET A 1 12.18 -15.10 -45.56
N SER A 2 11.82 -14.03 -44.85
CA SER A 2 12.21 -13.77 -43.46
C SER A 2 10.99 -13.14 -42.82
N ASP A 3 10.35 -13.87 -41.91
CA ASP A 3 9.27 -13.31 -41.10
C ASP A 3 9.86 -12.36 -40.06
N PRO A 4 9.25 -11.19 -39.82
CA PRO A 4 9.78 -10.26 -38.85
C PRO A 4 9.22 -10.55 -37.44
N VAL A 5 10.14 -10.70 -36.49
CA VAL A 5 9.90 -10.93 -35.05
C VAL A 5 9.45 -9.61 -34.39
N TRP A 6 8.15 -9.31 -34.42
CA TRP A 6 7.57 -8.12 -33.77
C TRP A 6 6.77 -8.41 -32.49
N GLY A 7 6.68 -9.67 -32.04
CA GLY A 7 5.82 -10.05 -30.90
C GLY A 7 6.48 -10.02 -29.52
N GLU A 8 7.70 -10.55 -29.38
CA GLU A 8 8.27 -10.84 -28.05
C GLU A 8 8.92 -9.61 -27.39
N ARG A 9 9.65 -8.78 -28.15
CA ARG A 9 10.33 -7.59 -27.60
C ARG A 9 9.39 -6.46 -27.15
N GLY A 10 8.18 -6.38 -27.70
CA GLY A 10 7.22 -5.33 -27.34
C GLY A 10 6.47 -5.61 -26.04
N VAL A 11 6.17 -6.89 -25.77
CA VAL A 11 5.49 -7.34 -24.55
C VAL A 11 6.45 -7.30 -23.36
N ASP A 12 7.70 -7.72 -23.56
CA ASP A 12 8.78 -7.69 -22.56
C ASP A 12 9.03 -6.26 -22.02
N VAL A 13 9.16 -5.28 -22.92
CA VAL A 13 9.38 -3.87 -22.53
C VAL A 13 8.17 -3.24 -21.83
N SER A 14 6.93 -3.62 -22.19
CA SER A 14 5.74 -3.15 -21.46
C SER A 14 5.71 -3.72 -20.04
N HIS A 15 6.02 -5.01 -19.91
CA HIS A 15 6.03 -5.70 -18.63
C HIS A 15 7.12 -5.15 -17.69
N GLU A 16 8.33 -4.93 -18.21
CA GLU A 16 9.41 -4.26 -17.47
C GLU A 16 9.02 -2.86 -17.00
N ARG A 17 8.34 -2.08 -17.85
CA ARG A 17 7.83 -0.76 -17.48
C ARG A 17 6.81 -0.85 -16.35
N GLU A 18 5.88 -1.79 -16.42
CA GLU A 18 4.87 -1.98 -15.38
C GLU A 18 5.47 -2.43 -14.05
N ILE A 19 6.48 -3.31 -14.09
CA ILE A 19 7.27 -3.66 -12.90
C ILE A 19 7.94 -2.42 -12.31
N ALA A 20 8.58 -1.59 -13.15
CA ALA A 20 9.25 -0.37 -12.70
C ALA A 20 8.29 0.67 -12.11
N GLU A 21 7.09 0.80 -12.68
CA GLU A 21 6.01 1.65 -12.14
C GLU A 21 5.60 1.19 -10.73
N GLU A 22 5.37 -0.12 -10.55
CA GLU A 22 5.01 -0.66 -9.24
C GLU A 22 6.18 -0.62 -8.26
N GLN A 23 7.43 -0.74 -8.72
CA GLN A 23 8.62 -0.57 -7.86
C GLN A 23 8.72 0.87 -7.35
N THR A 24 8.51 1.85 -8.23
CA THR A 24 8.51 3.27 -7.84
C THR A 24 7.43 3.54 -6.79
N PHE A 25 6.25 2.95 -6.96
CA PHE A 25 5.18 3.06 -5.97
C PHE A 25 5.54 2.36 -4.65
N LEU A 26 6.15 1.17 -4.70
CA LEU A 26 6.62 0.44 -3.52
C LEU A 26 7.63 1.25 -2.72
N ASP A 27 8.59 1.90 -3.38
CA ASP A 27 9.61 2.72 -2.73
C ASP A 27 8.97 3.91 -1.98
N VAL A 28 8.00 4.58 -2.61
CA VAL A 28 7.23 5.67 -1.98
C VAL A 28 6.43 5.16 -0.77
N ALA A 29 5.74 4.02 -0.92
CA ALA A 29 4.92 3.45 0.15
C ALA A 29 5.77 2.95 1.34
N LEU A 30 6.95 2.38 1.08
CA LEU A 30 7.89 1.99 2.13
C LEU A 30 8.44 3.21 2.86
N GLY A 31 8.79 4.28 2.14
CA GLY A 31 9.17 5.56 2.75
C GLY A 31 8.09 6.09 3.67
N ALA A 32 6.83 6.15 3.20
CA ALA A 32 5.70 6.58 4.01
C ALA A 32 5.49 5.70 5.26
N LEU A 33 5.62 4.38 5.14
CA LEU A 33 5.55 3.46 6.27
C LEU A 33 6.65 3.75 7.32
N ASP A 34 7.86 4.03 6.87
CA ASP A 34 8.97 4.40 7.76
C ASP A 34 8.73 5.75 8.45
N HIS A 35 8.16 6.73 7.75
CA HIS A 35 7.70 7.99 8.36
C HIS A 35 6.64 7.75 9.44
N MET A 36 5.66 6.89 9.18
CA MET A 36 4.63 6.54 10.17
C MET A 36 5.23 5.85 11.41
N ARG A 37 6.21 4.96 11.21
CA ARG A 37 6.94 4.30 12.32
C ARG A 37 7.77 5.30 13.11
N ALA A 38 8.48 6.21 12.44
CA ALA A 38 9.26 7.25 13.08
C ALA A 38 8.38 8.18 13.92
N GLY A 39 7.19 8.55 13.43
CA GLY A 39 6.22 9.33 14.18
C GLY A 39 5.78 8.63 15.48
N ALA A 40 5.43 7.35 15.40
CA ALA A 40 5.03 6.56 16.57
C ALA A 40 6.20 6.36 17.57
N ALA A 41 7.42 6.13 17.08
CA ALA A 41 8.62 6.03 17.92
C ALA A 41 8.96 7.37 18.61
N SER A 42 8.84 8.49 17.90
CA SER A 42 9.05 9.82 18.47
C SER A 42 8.05 10.12 19.60
N LEU A 43 6.77 9.75 19.40
CA LEU A 43 5.75 9.88 20.45
C LEU A 43 6.11 9.05 21.69
N ARG A 44 6.50 7.78 21.51
CA ARG A 44 6.99 6.90 22.59
C ARG A 44 8.16 7.54 23.35
N ASP A 45 9.16 8.03 22.64
CA ASP A 45 10.39 8.55 23.23
C ASP A 45 10.17 9.88 23.95
N SER A 46 9.34 10.77 23.40
CA SER A 46 8.99 12.06 24.02
C SER A 46 8.34 11.89 25.39
N VAL A 47 7.50 10.87 25.56
CA VAL A 47 6.81 10.58 26.83
C VAL A 47 7.71 9.82 27.81
N ALA A 48 8.72 9.10 27.31
CA ALA A 48 9.71 8.43 28.15
C ALA A 48 10.61 9.41 28.91
N VAL A 49 10.94 10.56 28.30
CA VAL A 49 11.87 11.57 28.87
C VAL A 49 11.18 12.71 29.62
N ALA A 50 9.84 12.82 29.55
CA ALA A 50 9.09 13.88 30.19
C ALA A 50 9.21 13.83 31.74
N HIS A 51 9.70 14.92 32.35
CA HIS A 51 9.79 15.12 33.80
C HIS A 51 8.42 15.49 34.38
N ARG A 52 7.93 14.79 35.42
CA ARG A 52 6.52 14.92 35.86
C ARG A 52 6.34 15.04 37.37
N ARG A 53 5.21 15.64 37.79
CA ARG A 53 4.97 16.14 39.16
C ARG A 53 3.63 15.69 39.76
N GLY A 54 3.12 14.49 39.42
CA GLY A 54 1.92 13.96 40.05
C GLY A 54 1.47 12.59 39.53
N ALA A 55 0.54 11.94 40.25
CA ALA A 55 -0.03 10.65 39.86
C ALA A 55 -0.89 10.72 38.57
N GLY A 56 -1.58 11.84 38.33
CA GLY A 56 -2.33 12.08 37.09
C GLY A 56 -1.44 12.03 35.86
N ASP A 57 -0.29 12.71 35.90
CA ASP A 57 0.63 12.71 34.77
C ASP A 57 1.27 11.32 34.52
N LEU A 58 1.33 10.42 35.51
CA LEU A 58 1.79 9.04 35.29
C LEU A 58 0.81 8.24 34.43
N VAL A 59 -0.49 8.37 34.70
CA VAL A 59 -1.55 7.70 33.94
C VAL A 59 -1.59 8.19 32.50
N GLU A 60 -1.51 9.50 32.28
CA GLU A 60 -1.48 10.08 30.94
C GLU A 60 -0.31 9.55 30.11
N ARG A 61 0.88 9.44 30.72
CA ARG A 61 2.02 8.77 30.06
C ARG A 61 1.69 7.35 29.65
N ASP A 62 1.15 6.56 30.58
CA ASP A 62 1.00 5.13 30.32
C ASP A 62 0.01 4.90 29.17
N VAL A 63 -1.01 5.76 29.06
CA VAL A 63 -1.93 5.79 27.91
C VAL A 63 -1.20 6.15 26.61
N VAL A 64 -0.41 7.23 26.59
CA VAL A 64 0.29 7.66 25.37
C VAL A 64 1.37 6.64 24.96
N MET A 65 2.10 6.10 25.92
CA MET A 65 3.10 5.04 25.73
C MET A 65 2.45 3.78 25.15
N GLY A 66 1.35 3.32 25.75
CA GLY A 66 0.60 2.17 25.25
C GLY A 66 0.08 2.39 23.82
N THR A 67 -0.44 3.59 23.53
CA THR A 67 -0.91 3.96 22.19
C THR A 67 0.23 3.94 21.16
N ALA A 68 1.39 4.51 21.50
CA ALA A 68 2.54 4.52 20.62
C ALA A 68 3.10 3.11 20.35
N LEU A 69 3.18 2.27 21.38
CA LEU A 69 3.62 0.87 21.24
C LEU A 69 2.64 0.04 20.42
N GLN A 70 1.33 0.19 20.67
CA GLN A 70 0.30 -0.47 19.85
C GLN A 70 0.38 -0.03 18.38
N ARG A 71 0.64 1.25 18.13
CA ARG A 71 0.80 1.76 16.76
C ARG A 71 2.03 1.15 16.09
N LEU A 72 3.16 1.06 16.77
CA LEU A 72 4.37 0.42 16.23
C LEU A 72 4.13 -1.06 15.89
N ASP A 73 3.42 -1.78 16.76
CA ASP A 73 3.04 -3.19 16.53
C ASP A 73 2.14 -3.34 15.30
N GLN A 74 1.13 -2.48 15.14
CA GLN A 74 0.28 -2.45 13.95
C GLN A 74 1.06 -2.16 12.65
N LEU A 75 2.14 -1.38 12.73
CA LEU A 75 2.98 -1.04 11.58
C LEU A 75 4.08 -2.09 11.30
N ALA A 76 4.17 -3.14 12.11
CA ALA A 76 5.12 -4.22 11.94
C ALA A 76 4.58 -5.26 10.94
N ILE A 77 5.05 -5.21 9.70
CA ILE A 77 4.63 -6.13 8.63
C ILE A 77 5.58 -7.34 8.46
N GLY A 78 6.76 -7.29 9.09
CA GLY A 78 7.80 -8.30 8.92
C GLY A 78 8.26 -8.42 7.46
N ASP A 79 8.50 -9.65 7.01
CA ASP A 79 8.94 -9.95 5.63
C ASP A 79 7.77 -10.04 4.62
N GLN A 80 6.55 -9.72 5.05
CA GLN A 80 5.38 -9.79 4.19
C GLN A 80 5.35 -8.58 3.25
N PRO A 81 4.94 -8.76 1.98
CA PRO A 81 4.87 -7.63 1.07
C PRO A 81 3.78 -6.62 1.50
N LEU A 82 4.10 -5.34 1.33
CA LEU A 82 3.28 -4.22 1.80
C LEU A 82 1.90 -4.21 1.14
N PHE A 83 1.90 -4.34 -0.18
CA PHE A 83 0.72 -4.55 -1.00
C PHE A 83 0.92 -5.77 -1.90
N PHE A 84 -0.17 -6.26 -2.48
CA PHE A 84 -0.15 -7.44 -3.35
C PHE A 84 -0.96 -7.23 -4.63
N GLY A 85 -1.59 -6.07 -4.78
CA GLY A 85 -2.34 -5.77 -5.97
C GLY A 85 -2.82 -4.34 -6.04
N ARG A 86 -3.48 -4.03 -7.16
CA ARG A 86 -4.07 -2.73 -7.46
C ARG A 86 -5.38 -2.94 -8.19
N ILE A 87 -6.36 -2.10 -7.89
CA ILE A 87 -7.62 -2.01 -8.62
C ILE A 87 -7.74 -0.65 -9.27
N ASP A 88 -8.17 -0.62 -10.52
CA ASP A 88 -8.49 0.61 -11.24
C ASP A 88 -9.97 0.56 -11.66
N TYR A 89 -10.75 1.54 -11.22
CA TYR A 89 -12.15 1.66 -11.57
C TYR A 89 -12.31 2.28 -12.96
N ARG A 90 -13.44 2.01 -13.61
CA ARG A 90 -13.82 2.74 -14.83
C ARG A 90 -13.93 4.24 -14.53
N PRO A 91 -13.63 5.14 -15.50
CA PRO A 91 -13.72 6.57 -15.29
C PRO A 91 -15.10 6.98 -14.77
N ASN A 92 -15.12 7.83 -13.75
CA ASN A 92 -16.35 8.41 -13.24
C ASN A 92 -16.90 9.50 -14.20
N VAL A 93 -18.02 10.13 -13.82
CA VAL A 93 -18.69 11.15 -14.66
C VAL A 93 -17.82 12.38 -14.95
N GLU A 94 -16.78 12.62 -14.18
CA GLU A 94 -15.80 13.70 -14.36
C GLU A 94 -14.56 13.23 -15.15
N GLY A 95 -14.56 11.99 -15.63
CA GLY A 95 -13.46 11.39 -16.37
C GLY A 95 -12.27 10.96 -15.51
N ARG A 96 -12.38 11.03 -14.17
CA ARG A 96 -11.32 10.57 -13.26
C ARG A 96 -11.40 9.07 -13.03
N THR A 97 -10.24 8.42 -12.99
CA THR A 97 -10.10 7.00 -12.65
C THR A 97 -9.64 6.88 -11.21
N ASP A 98 -10.46 6.27 -10.37
CA ASP A 98 -10.08 5.96 -8.99
C ASP A 98 -9.24 4.68 -8.97
N SER A 99 -8.05 4.75 -8.39
CA SER A 99 -7.09 3.65 -8.33
C SER A 99 -6.67 3.40 -6.89
N TYR A 100 -6.60 2.14 -6.47
CA TYR A 100 -6.21 1.78 -5.11
C TYR A 100 -5.23 0.61 -5.12
N HIS A 101 -4.08 0.78 -4.47
CA HIS A 101 -3.20 -0.33 -4.12
C HIS A 101 -3.72 -1.03 -2.87
N VAL A 102 -3.91 -2.34 -2.96
CA VAL A 102 -4.50 -3.17 -1.92
C VAL A 102 -3.41 -3.97 -1.21
N GLY A 103 -3.36 -3.84 0.12
CA GLY A 103 -2.29 -4.43 0.91
C GLY A 103 -2.69 -4.87 2.31
N ARG A 104 -1.68 -5.30 3.06
CA ARG A 104 -1.87 -5.87 4.41
C ARG A 104 -1.99 -4.81 5.50
N LEU A 105 -1.50 -3.61 5.19
CA LEU A 105 -1.43 -2.50 6.11
C LEU A 105 -1.83 -1.24 5.36
N ALA A 106 -2.71 -0.44 5.98
CA ALA A 106 -3.03 0.87 5.45
C ALA A 106 -1.82 1.81 5.62
N VAL A 107 -1.40 2.43 4.52
CA VAL A 107 -0.28 3.38 4.48
C VAL A 107 -0.78 4.68 3.85
N SER A 108 -0.37 5.80 4.46
CA SER A 108 -0.68 7.14 3.98
C SER A 108 0.60 7.97 3.93
N ASP A 109 0.65 8.93 3.02
CA ASP A 109 1.73 9.92 2.98
C ASP A 109 1.62 10.93 4.15
N GLU A 110 2.53 11.91 4.18
CA GLU A 110 2.60 12.94 5.22
C GLU A 110 1.36 13.86 5.25
N ASP A 111 0.68 14.02 4.10
CA ASP A 111 -0.54 14.80 3.95
C ASP A 111 -1.81 13.98 4.25
N LEU A 112 -1.63 12.73 4.73
CA LEU A 112 -2.70 11.77 5.05
C LEU A 112 -3.46 11.25 3.82
N ASN A 113 -2.91 11.39 2.61
CA ASN A 113 -3.48 10.75 1.43
C ASN A 113 -3.21 9.23 1.50
N PRO A 114 -4.22 8.38 1.29
CA PRO A 114 -4.02 6.93 1.31
C PRO A 114 -3.18 6.50 0.09
N LEU A 115 -2.07 5.82 0.36
CA LEU A 115 -1.26 5.14 -0.66
C LEU A 115 -1.70 3.69 -0.79
N VAL A 116 -1.76 2.96 0.31
CA VAL A 116 -2.18 1.55 0.35
C VAL A 116 -3.41 1.41 1.23
N VAL A 117 -4.44 0.73 0.72
CA VAL A 117 -5.65 0.39 1.49
C VAL A 117 -5.54 -1.01 2.11
N ASP A 118 -6.03 -1.17 3.33
CA ASP A 118 -6.10 -2.48 3.98
C ASP A 118 -7.09 -3.38 3.23
N TRP A 119 -6.69 -4.62 2.95
CA TRP A 119 -7.50 -5.60 2.24
C TRP A 119 -8.86 -5.91 2.87
N ARG A 120 -9.04 -5.63 4.16
CA ARG A 120 -10.31 -5.80 4.89
C ARG A 120 -11.25 -4.62 4.71
N ALA A 121 -10.79 -3.50 4.16
CA ALA A 121 -11.62 -2.33 3.94
C ALA A 121 -12.62 -2.59 2.81
N PRO A 122 -13.87 -2.08 2.91
CA PRO A 122 -14.88 -2.26 1.86
C PRO A 122 -14.42 -1.79 0.47
N VAL A 123 -13.57 -0.76 0.39
CA VAL A 123 -13.02 -0.27 -0.89
C VAL A 123 -12.14 -1.31 -1.60
N ALA A 124 -11.55 -2.25 -0.86
CA ALA A 124 -10.73 -3.33 -1.41
C ALA A 124 -11.56 -4.54 -1.87
N GLU A 125 -12.87 -4.57 -1.60
CA GLU A 125 -13.73 -5.73 -1.86
C GLU A 125 -13.71 -6.17 -3.32
N ALA A 126 -13.67 -5.21 -4.26
CA ALA A 126 -13.64 -5.47 -5.68
C ALA A 126 -12.40 -6.29 -6.10
N PHE A 127 -11.29 -6.17 -5.37
CA PHE A 127 -10.10 -6.97 -5.63
C PHE A 127 -10.39 -8.48 -5.53
N TYR A 128 -11.26 -8.90 -4.61
CA TYR A 128 -11.57 -10.32 -4.40
C TYR A 128 -12.85 -10.77 -5.08
N ARG A 129 -13.84 -9.89 -5.20
CA ARG A 129 -15.19 -10.27 -5.68
C ARG A 129 -15.43 -10.03 -7.16
N ALA A 130 -14.66 -9.13 -7.80
CA ALA A 130 -14.88 -8.84 -9.22
C ALA A 130 -14.63 -10.08 -10.09
N THR A 131 -15.52 -10.30 -11.04
CA THR A 131 -15.46 -11.37 -12.04
C THR A 131 -15.80 -10.80 -13.42
N GLY A 132 -15.51 -11.54 -14.50
CA GLY A 132 -15.88 -11.10 -15.85
C GLY A 132 -17.40 -10.90 -16.07
N VAL A 133 -18.25 -11.55 -15.26
CA VAL A 133 -19.72 -11.37 -15.32
C VAL A 133 -20.18 -10.22 -14.43
N GLU A 134 -19.56 -10.06 -13.26
CA GLU A 134 -19.81 -8.97 -12.32
C GLU A 134 -18.51 -8.20 -12.02
N PRO A 135 -18.13 -7.22 -12.87
CA PRO A 135 -16.87 -6.47 -12.73
C PRO A 135 -16.77 -5.56 -11.52
N LEU A 136 -17.90 -5.25 -10.85
CA LEU A 136 -17.96 -4.26 -9.77
C LEU A 136 -17.36 -2.89 -10.17
N ASN A 137 -17.64 -2.46 -11.41
CA ASN A 137 -17.11 -1.24 -12.05
C ASN A 137 -15.58 -1.18 -12.22
N LEU A 138 -14.85 -2.28 -12.03
CA LEU A 138 -13.44 -2.31 -12.37
C LEU A 138 -13.23 -2.18 -13.88
N ALA A 139 -12.16 -1.49 -14.25
CA ALA A 139 -11.55 -1.55 -15.57
C ALA A 139 -10.38 -2.55 -15.55
N ARG A 140 -9.66 -2.63 -14.43
CA ARG A 140 -8.48 -3.48 -14.28
C ARG A 140 -8.29 -3.93 -12.83
N ARG A 141 -7.83 -5.18 -12.66
CA ARG A 141 -7.24 -5.72 -11.43
C ARG A 141 -5.84 -6.19 -11.75
N ARG A 142 -4.84 -5.65 -11.04
CA ARG A 142 -3.44 -6.03 -11.13
C ARG A 142 -3.03 -6.82 -9.89
N HIS A 143 -2.40 -7.98 -10.08
CA HIS A 143 -1.67 -8.68 -9.03
C HIS A 143 -0.19 -8.28 -9.11
N VAL A 144 0.44 -8.07 -7.95
CA VAL A 144 1.85 -7.64 -7.87
C VAL A 144 2.62 -8.62 -7.00
N ALA A 145 3.65 -9.23 -7.56
CA ALA A 145 4.52 -10.17 -6.87
C ALA A 145 5.72 -9.41 -6.29
N ILE A 146 5.75 -9.27 -4.96
CA ILE A 146 6.83 -8.58 -4.25
C ILE A 146 7.62 -9.59 -3.41
N ARG A 147 8.95 -9.51 -3.48
CA ARG A 147 9.87 -10.25 -2.60
C ARG A 147 10.74 -9.25 -1.85
N ALA A 148 10.66 -9.28 -0.52
CA ALA A 148 11.25 -8.24 0.32
C ALA A 148 10.82 -6.84 -0.15
N HIS A 149 11.72 -6.07 -0.76
CA HIS A 149 11.46 -4.71 -1.25
C HIS A 149 11.57 -4.60 -2.78
N GLU A 150 11.45 -5.72 -3.50
CA GLU A 150 11.57 -5.77 -4.95
C GLU A 150 10.28 -6.30 -5.60
N VAL A 151 9.78 -5.59 -6.60
CA VAL A 151 8.71 -6.06 -7.48
C VAL A 151 9.31 -7.01 -8.51
N THR A 152 8.82 -8.25 -8.51
CA THR A 152 9.33 -9.34 -9.34
C THR A 152 8.40 -9.73 -10.47
N GLY A 153 7.19 -9.19 -10.51
CA GLY A 153 6.22 -9.45 -11.56
C GLY A 153 4.88 -8.77 -11.32
N VAL A 154 4.12 -8.61 -12.40
CA VAL A 154 2.77 -8.06 -12.40
C VAL A 154 1.85 -8.90 -13.29
N GLU A 155 0.57 -9.01 -12.95
CA GLU A 155 -0.41 -9.70 -13.80
C GLU A 155 -1.71 -8.91 -13.84
N ASP A 156 -2.12 -8.50 -15.03
CA ASP A 156 -3.31 -7.67 -15.25
C ASP A 156 -4.49 -8.51 -15.74
N GLU A 157 -5.65 -8.31 -15.10
CA GLU A 157 -6.96 -8.79 -15.51
C GLU A 157 -7.84 -7.58 -15.85
N TYR A 158 -8.50 -7.62 -17.01
CA TYR A 158 -9.35 -6.54 -17.51
C TYR A 158 -10.82 -6.97 -17.52
N PHE A 159 -11.71 -6.00 -17.26
CA PHE A 159 -13.16 -6.21 -17.15
C PHE A 159 -13.98 -5.26 -18.04
#